data_AF-A0AAD1S128-F1
#
_entry.id   AF-A0AAD1S128-F1
#
_cell.length_a   1.000
_cell.length_b   1.000
_cell.length_c   1.000
_cell.angle_alpha   90.00
_cell.angle_beta   90.00
_cell.angle_gamma   90.00
#
_symmetry.space_group_name_H-M   'P 1'
#
loop_
_entity.id
_entity.type
_entity.pdbx_description
1 polymer ?
#
loop_
_entity_poly.entity_id
_entity_poly.type
_entity_poly.pdbx_seq_one_letter_code
_entity_poly.pdbx_strand_id
1 'polypeptide(L)'
;MAGEDSDSCRPILQMNETAVEGAVTQQFLMDQLNSLSQRLIAGWSKSLEGIRRDISDLGARPVHVEEKMEVHAEAHNSLETQVQTLKSTICTMESKIMDIEDCARTIHDLQAYLTEFFSSLAPDIPTDMLLLDREHRVPKPKHLLDSASRDVVLCVHDYHVKEVLLITTTSDTINDGFTTYFSGLYNHSPHLTNDNTAYTADLHRFLSGLTIPKVTGEETATLRDPVT
;
A
#
# COMPACT_ATOMS: atom_id res chain seq x y z
N MET A 1 -36.78 -107.43 -93.35
CA MET A 1 -35.33 -107.11 -93.38
C MET A 1 -35.26 -105.60 -93.47
N ALA A 2 -35.20 -104.94 -92.32
CA ALA A 2 -33.97 -104.60 -91.57
C ALA A 2 -33.34 -103.34 -92.18
N GLY A 3 -32.97 -102.29 -91.45
CA GLY A 3 -33.02 -101.92 -90.02
C GLY A 3 -33.06 -100.38 -90.01
N GLU A 4 -33.74 -99.78 -89.05
CA GLU A 4 -33.14 -99.27 -87.80
C GLU A 4 -32.37 -97.96 -87.95
N ASP A 5 -32.66 -97.12 -86.95
CA ASP A 5 -31.91 -95.99 -86.43
C ASP A 5 -32.17 -94.59 -87.00
N SER A 6 -32.94 -93.77 -86.27
CA SER A 6 -32.54 -93.02 -85.06
C SER A 6 -31.77 -91.77 -85.50
N ASP A 7 -31.95 -90.57 -84.98
CA ASP A 7 -32.78 -90.06 -83.91
C ASP A 7 -32.75 -88.53 -84.09
N SER A 8 -33.87 -87.90 -83.75
CA SER A 8 -33.92 -86.80 -82.79
C SER A 8 -32.98 -85.59 -82.94
N CYS A 9 -33.63 -84.44 -83.15
CA CYS A 9 -33.38 -83.20 -82.41
C CYS A 9 -31.96 -82.62 -82.47
N ARG A 10 -31.72 -81.76 -83.47
CA ARG A 10 -30.90 -80.57 -83.25
C ARG A 10 -31.80 -79.42 -82.78
N PRO A 11 -31.79 -79.10 -81.48
CA PRO A 11 -31.82 -77.70 -81.10
C PRO A 11 -30.70 -77.39 -80.11
N ILE A 12 -30.42 -76.10 -79.97
CA ILE A 12 -29.68 -75.50 -78.84
C ILE A 12 -28.14 -75.56 -78.97
N LEU A 13 -27.59 -74.68 -79.80
CA LEU A 13 -26.28 -74.06 -79.54
C LEU A 13 -26.32 -72.57 -79.91
N GLN A 14 -27.31 -71.83 -79.41
CA GLN A 14 -27.38 -70.36 -79.51
C GLN A 14 -27.86 -69.67 -78.22
N MET A 15 -27.91 -70.38 -77.08
CA MET A 15 -28.36 -69.81 -75.79
C MET A 15 -27.25 -69.60 -74.74
N ASN A 16 -25.98 -69.87 -75.07
CA ASN A 16 -24.88 -69.67 -74.11
C ASN A 16 -24.18 -68.30 -74.24
N GLU A 17 -24.31 -67.59 -75.36
CA GLU A 17 -23.59 -66.32 -75.58
C GLU A 17 -24.27 -65.16 -74.82
N THR A 18 -25.60 -65.10 -74.82
CA THR A 18 -26.38 -64.10 -74.07
C THR A 18 -26.32 -64.29 -72.54
N ALA A 19 -26.12 -65.52 -72.06
CA ALA A 19 -25.95 -65.81 -70.64
C ALA A 19 -24.56 -65.39 -70.13
N VAL A 20 -23.53 -65.52 -70.96
CA VAL A 20 -22.16 -65.08 -70.66
C VAL A 20 -22.05 -63.56 -70.70
N GLU A 21 -22.66 -62.89 -71.67
CA GLU A 21 -22.72 -61.41 -71.69
C GLU A 21 -23.50 -60.82 -70.49
N GLY A 22 -24.59 -61.49 -70.07
CA GLY A 22 -25.32 -61.12 -68.85
C GLY A 22 -24.48 -61.27 -67.57
N ALA A 23 -23.69 -62.34 -67.47
CA ALA A 23 -22.81 -62.56 -66.33
C ALA A 23 -21.63 -61.56 -66.28
N VAL A 24 -21.06 -61.20 -67.44
CA VAL A 24 -19.96 -60.22 -67.55
C VAL A 24 -20.45 -58.82 -67.19
N THR A 25 -21.64 -58.42 -67.65
CA THR A 25 -22.24 -57.12 -67.28
C THR A 25 -22.62 -57.05 -65.80
N GLN A 26 -23.12 -58.14 -65.22
CA GLN A 26 -23.42 -58.23 -63.79
C GLN A 26 -22.14 -58.14 -62.93
N GLN A 27 -21.05 -58.81 -63.33
CA GLN A 27 -19.77 -58.75 -62.63
C GLN A 27 -19.20 -57.33 -62.65
N PHE A 28 -19.24 -56.65 -63.81
CA PHE A 28 -18.79 -55.27 -63.94
C PHE A 28 -19.58 -54.32 -63.03
N LEU A 29 -20.91 -54.46 -62.97
CA LEU A 29 -21.75 -53.64 -62.07
C LEU A 29 -21.42 -53.88 -60.60
N MET A 30 -21.15 -55.13 -60.20
CA MET A 30 -20.71 -55.42 -58.84
C MET A 30 -19.34 -54.83 -58.52
N ASP A 31 -18.40 -54.86 -59.45
CA ASP A 31 -17.09 -54.25 -59.25
C ASP A 31 -17.19 -52.72 -59.11
N GLN A 32 -18.07 -52.08 -59.90
CA GLN A 32 -18.36 -50.64 -59.75
C GLN A 32 -19.02 -50.32 -58.41
N LEU A 33 -19.99 -51.12 -57.98
CA LEU A 33 -20.66 -50.93 -56.69
C LEU A 33 -19.67 -51.11 -55.52
N ASN A 34 -18.81 -52.13 -55.59
CA ASN A 34 -17.77 -52.38 -54.60
C ASN A 34 -16.74 -51.25 -54.56
N SER A 35 -16.31 -50.75 -55.72
CA SER A 35 -15.40 -49.60 -55.81
C SER A 35 -16.02 -48.34 -55.20
N LEU A 36 -17.28 -48.04 -55.53
CA LEU A 36 -17.99 -46.90 -54.97
C LEU A 36 -18.15 -47.03 -53.45
N SER A 37 -18.54 -48.21 -52.97
CA SER A 37 -18.65 -48.52 -51.54
C SER A 37 -17.33 -48.31 -50.81
N GLN A 38 -16.23 -48.84 -51.34
CA GLN A 38 -14.89 -48.65 -50.77
C GLN A 38 -14.46 -47.18 -50.75
N ARG A 39 -14.73 -46.42 -51.83
CA ARG A 39 -14.42 -44.98 -51.89
C ARG A 39 -15.23 -44.19 -50.88
N LEU A 40 -16.51 -44.52 -50.71
CA LEU A 40 -17.36 -43.91 -49.70
C LEU A 40 -16.80 -44.21 -48.31
N ILE A 41 -16.58 -45.49 -47.97
CA ILE A 41 -16.03 -45.90 -46.68
C ILE A 41 -14.71 -45.17 -46.39
N ALA A 42 -13.77 -45.15 -47.35
CA ALA A 42 -12.50 -44.45 -47.20
C ALA A 42 -12.68 -42.93 -46.99
N GLY A 43 -13.61 -42.31 -47.73
CA GLY A 43 -13.97 -40.90 -47.56
C GLY A 43 -14.55 -40.61 -46.17
N TRP A 44 -15.48 -41.44 -45.71
CA TRP A 44 -16.08 -41.35 -44.39
C TRP A 44 -15.04 -41.54 -43.28
N SER A 45 -14.18 -42.55 -43.38
CA SER A 45 -13.10 -42.77 -42.41
C SER A 45 -12.14 -41.58 -42.34
N LYS A 46 -11.78 -41.00 -43.49
CA LYS A 46 -10.93 -39.80 -43.53
C LYS A 46 -11.61 -38.59 -42.89
N SER A 47 -12.90 -38.40 -43.15
CA SER A 47 -13.68 -37.31 -42.54
C SER A 47 -13.81 -37.48 -41.02
N LEU A 48 -14.06 -38.71 -40.55
CA LEU A 48 -14.16 -39.02 -39.13
C LEU A 48 -12.82 -38.80 -38.42
N GLU A 49 -11.71 -39.18 -39.03
CA GLU A 49 -10.38 -38.91 -38.46
C GLU A 49 -10.06 -37.40 -38.42
N GLY A 50 -10.52 -36.65 -39.43
CA GLY A 50 -10.48 -35.19 -39.41
C GLY A 50 -11.23 -34.60 -38.22
N ILE A 51 -12.51 -34.97 -38.09
CA ILE A 51 -13.38 -34.52 -36.98
C ILE A 51 -12.80 -34.91 -35.62
N ARG A 52 -12.25 -36.13 -35.48
CA ARG A 52 -11.64 -36.59 -34.24
C ARG A 52 -10.43 -35.74 -33.85
N ARG A 53 -9.59 -35.38 -34.82
CA ARG A 53 -8.45 -34.47 -34.61
C ARG A 53 -8.93 -33.09 -34.18
N ASP A 54 -9.95 -32.56 -34.87
CA ASP A 54 -10.49 -31.23 -34.57
C ASP A 54 -11.13 -31.19 -33.17
N ILE A 55 -11.86 -32.24 -32.77
CA ILE A 55 -12.40 -32.39 -31.41
C ILE A 55 -11.27 -32.44 -30.38
N SER A 56 -10.19 -33.16 -30.67
CA SER A 56 -9.03 -33.24 -29.76
C SER A 56 -8.33 -31.89 -29.61
N ASP A 57 -8.16 -31.14 -30.70
CA ASP A 57 -7.56 -29.80 -30.67
C ASP A 57 -8.47 -28.81 -29.93
N LEU A 58 -9.76 -28.82 -30.23
CA LEU A 58 -10.77 -28.04 -29.52
C LEU A 58 -10.81 -28.37 -28.03
N GLY A 59 -10.59 -29.62 -27.65
CA GLY A 59 -10.50 -30.06 -26.26
C GLY A 59 -9.23 -29.59 -25.54
N ALA A 60 -8.12 -29.39 -26.25
CA ALA A 60 -6.86 -28.89 -25.68
C ALA A 60 -6.85 -27.36 -25.47
N ARG A 61 -7.59 -26.62 -26.31
CA ARG A 61 -7.71 -25.16 -26.21
C ARG A 61 -8.18 -24.63 -24.85
N PRO A 62 -9.24 -25.14 -24.20
CA PRO A 62 -9.67 -24.65 -22.88
C PRO A 62 -8.58 -24.87 -21.82
N VAL A 63 -7.90 -26.02 -21.84
CA VAL A 63 -6.78 -26.31 -20.91
C VAL A 63 -5.67 -25.26 -21.06
N HIS A 64 -5.31 -24.90 -22.29
CA HIS A 64 -4.32 -23.86 -22.53
C HIS A 64 -4.78 -22.47 -22.06
N VAL A 65 -6.06 -22.14 -22.24
CA VAL A 65 -6.63 -20.88 -21.78
C VAL A 65 -6.64 -20.81 -20.26
N GLU A 66 -7.01 -21.90 -19.58
CA GLU A 66 -6.99 -22.01 -18.12
C GLU A 66 -5.57 -21.82 -17.57
N GLU A 67 -4.58 -22.50 -18.14
CA GLU A 67 -3.17 -22.33 -17.79
C GLU A 67 -2.71 -20.87 -17.95
N LYS A 68 -3.05 -20.23 -19.08
CA LYS A 68 -2.71 -18.81 -19.29
C LYS A 68 -3.42 -17.87 -18.34
N MET A 69 -4.65 -18.19 -17.95
CA MET A 69 -5.41 -17.41 -16.98
C MET A 69 -4.79 -17.49 -15.58
N GLU A 70 -4.32 -18.67 -15.18
CA GLU A 70 -3.61 -18.86 -13.90
C GLU A 70 -2.32 -18.05 -13.85
N VAL A 71 -1.46 -18.15 -14.88
CA VAL A 71 -0.23 -17.36 -14.98
C VAL A 71 -0.52 -15.86 -14.93
N HIS A 72 -1.59 -15.41 -15.60
CA HIS A 72 -1.97 -14.00 -15.57
C HIS A 72 -2.46 -13.55 -14.18
N ALA A 73 -3.23 -14.40 -13.47
CA ALA A 73 -3.68 -14.12 -12.12
C ALA A 73 -2.50 -14.01 -11.14
N GLU A 74 -1.51 -14.90 -11.24
CA GLU A 74 -0.29 -14.83 -10.43
C GLU A 74 0.51 -13.55 -10.70
N ALA A 75 0.69 -13.19 -11.98
CA ALA A 75 1.37 -11.96 -12.36
C ALA A 75 0.64 -10.71 -11.85
N HIS A 76 -0.70 -10.70 -11.92
CA HIS A 76 -1.53 -9.62 -11.39
C HIS A 76 -1.35 -9.46 -9.87
N ASN A 77 -1.44 -10.55 -9.11
CA ASN A 77 -1.26 -10.52 -7.64
C ASN A 77 0.15 -10.03 -7.23
N SER A 78 1.17 -10.43 -7.99
CA SER A 78 2.53 -9.96 -7.80
C SER A 78 2.64 -8.45 -8.03
N LEU A 79 2.06 -7.95 -9.12
CA LEU A 79 2.07 -6.52 -9.44
C LEU A 79 1.30 -5.70 -8.40
N GLU A 80 0.16 -6.17 -7.93
CA GLU A 80 -0.62 -5.52 -6.87
C GLU A 80 0.19 -5.39 -5.57
N THR A 81 0.90 -6.44 -5.19
CA THR A 81 1.81 -6.42 -4.02
C THR A 81 2.92 -5.38 -4.18
N GLN A 82 3.51 -5.28 -5.37
CA GLN A 82 4.53 -4.28 -5.67
C GLN A 82 3.98 -2.85 -5.60
N VAL A 83 2.77 -2.62 -6.12
CA VAL A 83 2.08 -1.32 -6.05
C VAL A 83 1.82 -0.90 -4.60
N GLN A 84 1.34 -1.82 -3.75
CA GLN A 84 1.13 -1.52 -2.33
C GLN A 84 2.44 -1.18 -1.61
N THR A 85 3.52 -1.91 -1.93
CA THR A 85 4.85 -1.64 -1.37
C THR A 85 5.35 -0.25 -1.78
N LEU A 86 5.25 0.09 -3.07
CA LEU A 86 5.64 1.39 -3.58
C LEU A 86 4.83 2.52 -2.91
N LYS A 87 3.50 2.35 -2.77
CA LYS A 87 2.65 3.33 -2.09
C LYS A 87 3.09 3.56 -0.65
N SER A 88 3.38 2.49 0.10
CA SER A 88 3.89 2.59 1.48
C SER A 88 5.24 3.34 1.55
N THR A 89 6.14 3.06 0.60
CA THR A 89 7.43 3.76 0.53
C THR A 89 7.28 5.24 0.21
N ILE A 90 6.37 5.61 -0.71
CA ILE A 90 6.07 7.01 -1.05
C ILE A 90 5.55 7.74 0.19
N CYS A 91 4.56 7.20 0.90
CA CYS A 91 4.05 7.83 2.11
C CYS A 91 5.14 8.01 3.19
N THR A 92 6.07 7.06 3.29
CA THR A 92 7.21 7.16 4.21
C THR A 92 8.18 8.27 3.77
N MET A 93 8.44 8.40 2.48
CA MET A 93 9.31 9.46 1.94
C MET A 93 8.66 10.84 2.08
N GLU A 94 7.36 10.97 1.80
CA GLU A 94 6.62 12.22 1.99
C GLU A 94 6.67 12.68 3.45
N SER A 95 6.49 11.76 4.41
CA SER A 95 6.62 12.08 5.83
C SER A 95 8.03 12.60 6.16
N LYS A 96 9.08 11.94 5.65
CA LYS A 96 10.47 12.36 5.90
C LYS A 96 10.80 13.70 5.24
N ILE A 97 10.27 13.96 4.04
CA ILE A 97 10.47 15.25 3.36
C ILE A 97 9.80 16.35 4.17
N MET A 98 8.58 16.15 4.67
CA MET A 98 7.95 17.10 5.60
C MET A 98 8.82 17.36 6.81
N ASP A 99 9.34 16.32 7.46
CA ASP A 99 10.21 16.46 8.63
C ASP A 99 11.49 17.25 8.31
N ILE A 100 12.09 17.02 7.14
CA ILE A 100 13.28 17.75 6.68
C ILE A 100 12.94 19.19 6.35
N GLU A 101 11.87 19.46 5.61
CA GLU A 101 11.45 20.81 5.26
C GLU A 101 11.13 21.63 6.51
N ASP A 102 10.47 21.02 7.49
CA ASP A 102 10.17 21.65 8.77
C ASP A 102 11.45 21.99 9.55
N CYS A 103 12.43 21.08 9.55
CA CYS A 103 13.75 21.33 10.14
C CYS A 103 14.49 22.45 9.39
N ALA A 104 14.47 22.44 8.06
CA ALA A 104 15.20 23.40 7.22
C ALA A 104 14.61 24.83 7.28
N ARG A 105 13.28 24.98 7.27
CA ARG A 105 12.61 26.30 7.33
C ARG A 105 12.83 27.00 8.67
N THR A 106 13.15 26.27 9.73
CA THR A 106 13.19 26.82 11.09
C THR A 106 14.57 27.26 11.55
N ILE A 107 15.66 26.80 10.93
CA ILE A 107 17.02 27.14 11.37
C ILE A 107 17.36 28.62 11.14
N HIS A 108 16.87 29.26 10.06
CA HIS A 108 17.30 30.62 9.73
C HIS A 108 16.48 31.75 10.36
N ASP A 109 15.27 31.49 10.86
CA ASP A 109 14.38 32.53 11.41
C ASP A 109 14.12 32.35 12.92
N LEU A 110 14.27 31.13 13.44
CA LEU A 110 14.00 30.85 14.84
C LEU A 110 15.02 31.50 15.77
N GLN A 111 16.30 31.49 15.40
CA GLN A 111 17.35 32.08 16.23
C GLN A 111 17.14 33.60 16.41
N ALA A 112 16.87 34.32 15.31
CA ALA A 112 16.60 35.75 15.35
C ALA A 112 15.36 36.06 16.19
N TYR A 113 14.27 35.32 15.96
CA TYR A 113 13.04 35.45 16.74
C TYR A 113 13.26 35.18 18.24
N LEU A 114 14.01 34.12 18.59
CA LEU A 114 14.27 33.79 19.99
C LEU A 114 15.15 34.85 20.67
N THR A 115 16.16 35.37 19.97
CA THR A 115 17.01 36.45 20.50
C THR A 115 16.19 37.72 20.75
N GLU A 116 15.32 38.11 19.81
CA GLU A 116 14.42 39.25 19.99
C GLU A 116 13.43 39.02 21.15
N PHE A 117 12.81 37.85 21.18
CA PHE A 117 11.87 37.47 22.24
C PHE A 117 12.53 37.53 23.63
N PHE A 118 13.70 36.93 23.81
CA PHE A 118 14.40 36.94 25.09
C PHE A 118 14.94 38.33 25.47
N SER A 119 15.39 39.11 24.49
CA SER A 119 15.79 40.51 24.73
C SER A 119 14.61 41.37 25.20
N SER A 120 13.40 41.07 24.75
CA SER A 120 12.18 41.75 25.21
C SER A 120 11.72 41.27 26.61
N LEU A 121 11.92 39.99 26.90
CA LEU A 121 11.45 39.33 28.12
C LEU A 121 12.37 39.60 29.31
N ALA A 122 13.68 39.62 29.08
CA ALA A 122 14.71 39.82 30.08
C ALA A 122 15.75 40.83 29.56
N PRO A 123 15.40 42.13 29.45
CA PRO A 123 16.27 43.15 28.87
C PRO A 123 17.56 43.39 29.66
N ASP A 124 17.61 42.93 30.92
CA ASP A 124 18.80 43.01 31.77
C ASP A 124 19.88 41.99 31.36
N ILE A 125 19.53 40.98 30.55
CA ILE A 125 20.48 39.99 30.04
C ILE A 125 21.12 40.55 28.76
N PRO A 126 22.45 40.75 28.73
CA PRO A 126 23.14 41.20 27.54
C PRO A 126 22.98 40.20 26.37
N THR A 127 22.83 40.70 25.14
CA THR A 127 22.61 39.85 23.96
C THR A 127 23.80 38.92 23.67
N ASP A 128 25.02 39.32 24.04
CA ASP A 128 26.23 38.51 23.96
C ASP A 128 26.24 37.32 24.93
N MET A 129 25.42 37.37 25.99
CA MET A 129 25.21 36.24 26.90
C MET A 129 24.06 35.32 26.47
N LEU A 130 23.17 35.78 25.58
CA LEU A 130 22.08 34.98 25.00
C LEU A 130 22.57 34.10 23.85
N LEU A 131 23.65 33.35 24.08
CA LEU A 131 24.15 32.37 23.13
C LEU A 131 23.28 31.10 23.19
N LEU A 132 22.74 30.72 22.04
CA LEU A 132 21.96 29.50 21.86
C LEU A 132 22.86 28.46 21.18
N ASP A 133 23.08 27.33 21.84
CA ASP A 133 23.88 26.22 21.30
C ASP A 133 23.06 25.39 20.30
N ARG A 134 21.77 25.22 20.58
CA ARG A 134 20.83 24.46 19.76
C ARG A 134 19.42 25.01 19.92
N GLU A 135 18.73 25.17 18.81
CA GLU A 135 17.32 25.51 18.76
C GLU A 135 16.65 24.71 17.66
N HIS A 136 15.52 24.08 17.99
CA HIS A 136 14.72 23.38 17.00
C HIS A 136 13.27 23.28 17.47
N ARG A 137 12.36 23.16 16.50
CA ARG A 137 10.95 22.84 16.78
C ARG A 137 10.81 21.33 16.96
N VAL A 138 9.99 20.92 17.92
CA VAL A 138 9.65 19.50 18.10
C VAL A 138 8.80 19.04 16.91
N PRO A 139 9.03 17.82 16.38
CA PRO A 139 8.14 17.24 15.38
C PRO A 139 6.70 17.27 15.85
N LYS A 140 5.79 17.71 14.97
CA LYS A 140 4.39 17.88 15.34
C LYS A 140 3.73 16.51 15.52
N PRO A 141 3.13 16.21 16.68
CA PRO A 141 2.34 14.99 16.84
C PRO A 141 1.19 14.96 15.83
N LYS A 142 0.95 13.79 15.22
CA LYS A 142 -0.09 13.61 14.17
C LYS A 142 -1.52 13.93 14.62
N HIS A 143 -1.77 13.99 15.92
CA HIS A 143 -3.09 14.27 16.48
C HIS A 143 -3.36 15.78 16.66
N LEU A 144 -2.36 16.64 16.50
CA LEU A 144 -2.55 18.08 16.59
C LEU A 144 -2.98 18.65 15.24
N LEU A 145 -3.95 19.57 15.27
CA LEU A 145 -4.43 20.32 14.10
C LEU A 145 -3.26 21.03 13.41
N ASP A 146 -3.24 21.09 12.08
CA ASP A 146 -2.17 21.74 11.30
C ASP A 146 -1.93 23.20 11.67
N SER A 147 -2.95 23.91 12.16
CA SER A 147 -2.85 25.30 12.65
C SER A 147 -2.21 25.46 14.03
N ALA A 148 -2.07 24.39 14.81
CA ALA A 148 -1.47 24.48 16.15
C ALA A 148 0.03 24.82 16.09
N SER A 149 0.46 25.77 16.93
CA SER A 149 1.87 26.11 17.13
C SER A 149 2.65 24.89 17.63
N ARG A 150 3.92 24.79 17.21
CA ARG A 150 4.83 23.73 17.65
C ARG A 150 5.67 24.20 18.81
N ASP A 151 5.97 23.28 19.72
CA ASP A 151 6.92 23.51 20.79
C ASP A 151 8.33 23.73 20.24
N VAL A 152 9.10 24.54 20.95
CA VAL A 152 10.50 24.86 20.64
C VAL A 152 11.36 24.31 21.78
N VAL A 153 12.36 23.51 21.44
CA VAL A 153 13.40 23.09 22.39
C VAL A 153 14.62 23.94 22.13
N LEU A 154 15.06 24.63 23.18
CA LEU A 154 16.22 25.51 23.18
C LEU A 154 17.27 25.02 24.17
N CYS A 155 18.54 25.14 23.79
CA CYS A 155 19.70 24.89 24.62
C CYS A 155 20.46 26.21 24.75
N VAL A 156 20.36 26.85 25.92
CA VAL A 156 21.13 28.05 26.24
C VAL A 156 22.54 27.63 26.63
N HIS A 157 23.54 28.32 26.07
CA HIS A 157 24.96 28.02 26.31
C HIS A 157 25.33 28.17 27.78
N ASP A 158 24.92 29.29 28.39
CA ASP A 158 25.20 29.59 29.78
C ASP A 158 24.04 29.14 30.68
N TYR A 159 24.36 28.27 31.64
CA TYR A 159 23.41 27.80 32.64
C TYR A 159 22.83 28.94 33.49
N HIS A 160 23.64 29.96 33.82
CA HIS A 160 23.18 31.08 34.63
C HIS A 160 22.10 31.89 33.91
N VAL A 161 22.30 32.15 32.61
CA VAL A 161 21.32 32.84 31.75
C VAL A 161 20.01 32.06 31.70
N LYS A 162 20.08 30.73 31.58
CA LYS A 162 18.88 29.88 31.63
C LYS A 162 18.12 30.02 32.95
N GLU A 163 18.81 29.99 34.09
CA GLU A 163 18.17 30.16 35.41
C GLU A 163 17.52 31.52 35.54
N VAL A 164 18.19 32.60 35.13
CA VAL A 164 17.61 33.95 35.14
C VAL A 164 16.36 33.99 34.27
N LEU A 165 16.39 33.45 33.04
CA LEU A 165 15.22 33.38 32.16
C LEU A 165 14.06 32.61 32.81
N LEU A 166 14.34 31.49 33.47
CA LEU A 166 13.33 30.70 34.18
C LEU A 166 12.74 31.46 35.38
N ILE A 167 13.56 32.20 36.12
CA ILE A 167 13.12 33.01 37.26
C ILE A 167 12.29 34.21 36.78
N THR A 168 12.76 34.96 35.79
CA THR A 168 12.06 36.13 35.22
C THR A 168 10.72 35.73 34.64
N THR A 169 10.64 34.57 33.99
CA THR A 169 9.37 34.04 33.50
C THR A 169 8.44 33.62 34.64
N THR A 170 8.97 33.02 35.70
CA THR A 170 8.15 32.56 36.83
C THR A 170 7.75 33.66 37.82
N SER A 171 8.42 34.82 37.88
CA SER A 171 8.28 35.71 39.04
C SER A 171 7.00 36.53 39.10
N ASP A 172 6.41 37.04 38.01
CA ASP A 172 5.35 38.06 38.17
C ASP A 172 4.11 37.97 37.26
N THR A 173 4.07 37.09 36.24
CA THR A 173 2.90 37.00 35.33
C THR A 173 2.50 35.58 34.92
N ILE A 174 3.40 34.60 35.05
CA ILE A 174 3.13 33.23 34.60
C ILE A 174 2.34 32.45 35.64
N ASN A 175 2.41 32.75 36.94
CA ASN A 175 1.60 31.98 37.90
C ASN A 175 0.10 32.15 37.61
N ASP A 176 -0.38 33.35 37.26
CA ASP A 176 -1.78 33.55 36.89
C ASP A 176 -2.09 33.02 35.47
N GLY A 177 -1.21 33.25 34.49
CA GLY A 177 -1.42 32.81 33.11
C GLY A 177 -1.30 31.30 32.90
N PHE A 178 -0.35 30.65 33.57
CA PHE A 178 -0.10 29.20 33.53
C PHE A 178 -1.20 28.46 34.29
N THR A 179 -1.62 28.98 35.45
CA THR A 179 -2.79 28.43 36.17
C THR A 179 -4.05 28.58 35.32
N THR A 180 -4.25 29.71 34.63
CA THR A 180 -5.38 29.91 33.72
C THR A 180 -5.34 28.98 32.49
N TYR A 181 -4.17 28.84 31.86
CA TYR A 181 -3.98 28.00 30.66
C TYR A 181 -4.16 26.51 30.96
N PHE A 182 -3.54 26.00 32.03
CA PHE A 182 -3.72 24.60 32.43
C PHE A 182 -5.13 24.34 32.97
N SER A 183 -5.73 25.27 33.70
CA SER A 183 -7.14 25.15 34.10
C SER A 183 -8.07 25.09 32.88
N GLY A 184 -7.80 25.87 31.83
CA GLY A 184 -8.55 25.81 30.56
C GLY A 184 -8.39 24.49 29.82
N LEU A 185 -7.17 23.94 29.76
CA LEU A 185 -6.90 22.63 29.15
C LEU A 185 -7.62 21.47 29.86
N TYR A 186 -7.65 21.48 31.19
CA TYR A 186 -8.33 20.44 31.96
C TYR A 186 -9.86 20.61 31.98
N ASN A 187 -10.38 21.83 31.92
CA ASN A 187 -11.82 22.11 31.86
C ASN A 187 -12.44 21.84 30.47
N HIS A 188 -11.63 21.65 29.42
CA HIS A 188 -12.11 21.31 28.07
C HIS A 188 -11.95 19.84 27.71
N SER A 189 -11.55 18.98 28.65
CA SER A 189 -11.59 17.54 28.45
C SER A 189 -13.04 17.03 28.56
N PRO A 190 -13.68 16.56 27.47
CA PRO A 190 -15.10 16.19 27.45
C PRO A 190 -15.44 14.90 28.23
N HIS A 191 -14.50 14.35 28.98
CA HIS A 191 -14.64 13.07 29.69
C HIS A 191 -14.84 13.18 31.21
N LEU A 192 -14.90 14.39 31.79
CA LEU A 192 -15.10 14.59 33.23
C LEU A 192 -16.47 15.22 33.51
N THR A 193 -17.53 14.43 33.35
CA THR A 193 -18.86 14.80 33.82
C THR A 193 -19.00 14.48 35.31
N ASN A 194 -19.19 15.57 36.07
CA ASN A 194 -19.85 15.66 37.38
C ASN A 194 -19.13 15.06 38.60
N ASP A 195 -18.93 15.93 39.61
CA ASP A 195 -18.37 15.72 40.95
C ASP A 195 -16.84 15.76 41.10
N ASN A 196 -16.20 16.86 40.68
CA ASN A 196 -14.76 17.07 40.90
C ASN A 196 -14.38 18.35 41.68
N THR A 197 -15.25 18.83 42.57
CA THR A 197 -14.93 19.96 43.47
C THR A 197 -13.78 19.65 44.45
N ALA A 198 -13.60 18.37 44.80
CA ALA A 198 -12.49 17.93 45.66
C ALA A 198 -11.12 18.01 44.96
N TYR A 199 -11.06 17.69 43.67
CA TYR A 199 -9.81 17.65 42.91
C TYR A 199 -9.26 19.05 42.60
N THR A 200 -10.15 20.00 42.32
CA THR A 200 -9.77 21.40 42.14
C THR A 200 -9.20 22.03 43.42
N ALA A 201 -9.71 21.63 44.59
CA ALA A 201 -9.20 22.11 45.87
C ALA A 201 -7.80 21.54 46.19
N ASP A 202 -7.56 20.27 45.89
CA ASP A 202 -6.26 19.63 46.12
C ASP A 202 -5.16 20.14 45.18
N LEU A 203 -5.51 20.45 43.92
CA LEU A 203 -4.56 21.00 42.97
C LEU A 203 -4.17 22.44 43.33
N HIS A 204 -5.13 23.26 43.76
CA HIS A 204 -4.85 24.60 44.25
C HIS A 204 -4.01 24.57 45.55
N ARG A 205 -4.27 23.59 46.43
CA ARG A 205 -3.48 23.36 47.65
C ARG A 205 -2.05 22.93 47.33
N PHE A 206 -1.86 22.02 46.38
CA PHE A 206 -0.55 21.56 45.93
C PHE A 206 0.27 22.69 45.31
N LEU A 207 -0.32 23.47 44.40
CA LEU A 207 0.34 24.61 43.78
C LEU A 207 0.66 25.72 44.80
N SER A 208 -0.21 25.96 45.77
CA SER A 208 0.07 26.92 46.87
C SER A 208 1.13 26.44 47.86
N GLY A 209 1.37 25.12 47.92
CA GLY A 209 2.40 24.50 48.77
C GLY A 209 3.79 24.48 48.14
N LEU A 210 3.89 24.76 46.84
CA LEU A 210 5.16 24.97 46.14
C LEU A 210 5.67 26.41 46.41
N THR A 211 5.96 26.73 47.67
CA THR A 211 6.77 27.91 47.97
C THR A 211 8.19 27.65 47.51
N ILE A 212 8.51 28.16 46.31
CA ILE A 212 9.89 28.28 45.86
C ILE A 212 10.60 29.20 46.86
N PRO A 213 11.70 28.76 47.50
CA PRO A 213 12.42 29.59 48.45
C PRO A 213 12.86 30.88 47.74
N LYS A 214 12.38 32.02 48.25
CA LYS A 214 12.84 33.33 47.79
C LYS A 214 14.32 33.43 48.12
N VAL A 215 15.16 33.46 47.10
CA VAL A 215 16.58 33.81 47.25
C VAL A 215 16.60 35.29 47.65
N THR A 216 16.71 35.54 48.96
CA THR A 216 16.90 36.89 49.48
C THR A 216 18.30 37.36 49.08
N GLY A 217 18.39 38.58 48.55
CA GLY A 217 19.55 39.12 47.80
C GLY A 217 20.92 39.15 48.49
N GLU A 218 21.09 38.58 49.68
CA GLU A 218 22.40 38.45 50.33
C GLU A 218 23.30 37.35 49.72
N GLU A 219 22.75 36.35 49.04
CA GLU A 219 23.55 35.29 48.39
C GLU A 219 24.13 35.67 47.02
N THR A 220 23.73 36.81 46.45
CA THR A 220 24.30 37.29 45.16
C THR A 220 25.66 37.97 45.33
N ALA A 221 26.09 38.27 46.56
CA ALA A 221 27.33 39.00 46.82
C ALA A 221 28.59 38.11 46.81
N THR A 222 28.47 36.80 47.01
CA THR A 222 29.62 35.87 47.10
C THR A 222 30.00 35.20 45.78
N LEU A 223 29.23 35.39 44.71
CA LEU A 223 29.48 34.79 43.39
C LEU A 223 30.15 35.74 42.38
N ARG A 224 30.54 36.96 42.80
CA ARG A 224 31.13 37.99 41.92
C ARG A 224 32.65 38.06 41.88
N ASP A 225 33.38 37.23 42.64
CA ASP A 225 34.84 37.20 42.57
C ASP A 225 35.33 35.99 41.77
N PRO A 226 35.71 36.15 40.49
CA PRO A 226 36.47 35.13 39.80
C PRO A 226 37.85 35.03 40.46
N VAL A 227 38.17 33.86 40.99
CA VAL A 227 39.54 33.49 41.36
C VAL A 227 40.38 33.56 40.08
N THR A 228 41.22 34.57 40.00
CA THR A 228 42.31 34.70 39.00
C THR A 228 43.33 33.59 39.13
#